data_AF-A0A6J8D3J4-F1
#
_entry.id   AF-A0A6J8D3J4-F1
#
_cell.length_a   1.000
_cell.length_b   1.000
_cell.length_c   1.000
_cell.angle_alpha   90.00
_cell.angle_beta   90.00
_cell.angle_gamma   90.00
#
_symmetry.space_group_name_H-M   'P 1'
#
loop_
_entity.id
_entity.type
_entity.pdbx_description
1 polymer ?
#
loop_
_entity_poly.entity_id
_entity_poly.type
_entity_poly.pdbx_seq_one_letter_code
_entity_poly.pdbx_strand_id
1 'polypeptide(L)'
;MTSLRDDDPVPTMDNLYDAIILGAKRVGHGIGYVKHPYLMEVLRKKHIAVEVNPISNKMLGYVADQRHHPAITYLRYGIPVILGSDDPGTFGYNEFTVDWYEAFMSWGLTLADLRHLALNSLQYSSLSSSEKIIAIQKWNKLYKEFIISTKGSACSKPFKTLCHKFSEFFHKKVK
;
A
#
# COMPACT_ATOMS: atom_id res chain seq x y z
N MET A 1 13.82 -2.50 11.40
CA MET A 1 13.49 -1.36 10.52
C MET A 1 14.40 -1.43 9.30
N THR A 2 13.89 -1.20 8.09
CA THR A 2 14.64 -1.46 6.83
C THR A 2 14.86 -0.17 6.07
N SER A 3 15.51 0.80 6.72
CA SER A 3 15.82 2.11 6.14
C SER A 3 16.82 2.00 4.99
N LEU A 4 16.80 2.96 4.08
CA LEU A 4 17.76 3.12 2.98
C LEU A 4 18.88 4.12 3.29
N ARG A 5 18.87 4.71 4.48
CA ARG A 5 19.80 5.78 4.85
C ARG A 5 21.12 5.19 5.32
N ASP A 6 22.23 5.78 4.85
CA ASP A 6 23.58 5.35 5.21
C ASP A 6 23.96 5.73 6.66
N ASP A 7 23.18 6.61 7.31
CA ASP A 7 23.36 7.09 8.68
C ASP A 7 22.53 6.32 9.73
N ASP A 8 21.88 5.20 9.36
CA ASP A 8 21.08 4.42 10.29
C ASP A 8 21.98 3.69 11.31
N PRO A 9 21.76 3.89 12.63
CA PRO A 9 22.62 3.30 13.67
C PRO A 9 22.55 1.77 13.77
N VAL A 10 21.58 1.13 13.10
CA VAL A 10 21.48 -0.32 13.00
C VAL A 10 21.96 -0.75 11.61
N PRO A 11 22.81 -1.80 11.48
CA PRO A 11 23.11 -2.40 10.18
C PRO A 11 21.80 -2.85 9.50
N THR A 12 21.26 -2.00 8.63
CA THR A 12 19.93 -2.17 8.03
C THR A 12 19.85 -3.37 7.10
N MET A 13 21.00 -3.82 6.60
CA MET A 13 21.12 -4.92 5.65
C MET A 13 20.95 -6.28 6.32
N ASP A 14 21.55 -6.50 7.49
CA ASP A 14 21.50 -7.80 8.19
C ASP A 14 20.07 -8.15 8.59
N ASN A 15 19.30 -7.15 9.04
CA ASN A 15 17.88 -7.29 9.38
C ASN A 15 17.01 -7.83 8.22
N LEU A 16 17.37 -7.57 6.95
CA LEU A 16 16.65 -8.09 5.79
C LEU A 16 16.83 -9.61 5.65
N TYR A 17 18.08 -10.07 5.79
CA TYR A 17 18.40 -11.48 5.72
C TYR A 17 17.87 -12.23 6.95
N ASP A 18 18.10 -11.66 8.14
CA ASP A 18 17.73 -12.26 9.42
C ASP A 18 16.22 -12.48 9.54
N ALA A 19 15.40 -11.50 9.14
CA ALA A 19 13.95 -11.67 9.16
C ALA A 19 13.50 -12.89 8.34
N ILE A 20 14.11 -13.11 7.17
CA ILE A 20 13.78 -14.25 6.31
C ILE A 20 14.28 -15.57 6.91
N ILE A 21 15.49 -15.59 7.47
CA ILE A 21 16.09 -16.81 8.05
C ILE A 21 15.37 -17.22 9.34
N LEU A 22 14.95 -16.24 10.15
CA LEU A 22 14.13 -16.45 11.34
C LEU A 22 12.67 -16.86 11.02
N GLY A 23 12.32 -16.97 9.74
CA GLY A 23 11.04 -17.53 9.30
C GLY A 23 9.87 -16.54 9.32
N ALA A 24 10.14 -15.23 9.25
CA ALA A 24 9.10 -14.20 9.21
C ALA A 24 8.08 -14.48 8.09
N LYS A 25 6.80 -14.35 8.43
CA LYS A 25 5.69 -14.47 7.47
C LYS A 25 5.35 -13.13 6.81
N ARG A 26 5.68 -12.04 7.50
CA ARG A 26 5.56 -10.66 7.04
C ARG A 26 6.77 -9.86 7.49
N VAL A 27 7.13 -8.84 6.73
CA VAL A 27 8.24 -7.92 7.04
C VAL A 27 7.73 -6.49 7.05
N GLY A 28 8.02 -5.78 8.15
CA GLY A 28 7.59 -4.39 8.35
C GLY A 28 8.39 -3.39 7.52
N HIS A 29 7.68 -2.45 6.88
CA HIS A 29 8.12 -1.42 5.93
C HIS A 29 8.78 -1.95 4.64
N GLY A 30 9.75 -2.84 4.78
CA GLY A 30 10.49 -3.49 3.70
C GLY A 30 11.09 -2.55 2.66
N ILE A 31 11.47 -1.31 3.00
CA ILE A 31 11.97 -0.33 2.01
C ILE A 31 13.28 -0.81 1.37
N GLY A 32 14.15 -1.46 2.15
CA GLY A 32 15.45 -1.98 1.73
C GLY A 32 15.43 -3.05 0.65
N TYR A 33 14.41 -3.92 0.61
CA TYR A 33 14.44 -5.12 -0.24
C TYR A 33 14.60 -4.84 -1.73
N VAL A 34 14.14 -3.69 -2.22
CA VAL A 34 14.23 -3.30 -3.64
C VAL A 34 15.68 -3.25 -4.17
N LYS A 35 16.65 -3.05 -3.27
CA LYS A 35 18.09 -3.04 -3.60
C LYS A 35 18.71 -4.45 -3.65
N HIS A 36 17.96 -5.49 -3.30
CA HIS A 36 18.46 -6.87 -3.17
C HIS A 36 17.61 -7.85 -4.00
N PRO A 37 17.89 -8.00 -5.31
CA PRO A 37 17.11 -8.86 -6.21
C PRO A 37 16.97 -10.30 -5.71
N TYR A 38 18.02 -10.87 -5.12
CA TYR A 38 17.96 -12.21 -4.53
C TYR A 38 16.93 -12.29 -3.39
N LEU A 39 16.92 -11.30 -2.48
CA LEU A 39 15.95 -11.29 -1.38
C LEU A 39 14.52 -11.04 -1.86
N MET A 40 14.34 -10.17 -2.85
CA MET A 40 13.03 -9.99 -3.50
C MET A 40 12.48 -11.31 -4.06
N GLU A 41 13.34 -12.09 -4.72
CA GLU A 41 12.97 -13.39 -5.25
C GLU A 41 12.63 -14.39 -4.12
N VAL A 42 13.33 -14.33 -2.99
CA VAL A 42 13.00 -15.13 -1.81
C VAL A 42 11.65 -14.72 -1.21
N LEU A 43 11.38 -13.42 -1.05
CA LEU A 43 10.08 -12.92 -0.57
C LEU A 43 8.94 -13.41 -1.47
N ARG A 44 9.13 -13.31 -2.79
CA ARG A 44 8.15 -13.76 -3.79
C ARG A 44 7.89 -15.26 -3.70
N LYS A 45 8.95 -16.08 -3.73
CA LYS A 45 8.85 -17.55 -3.71
C LYS A 45 8.28 -18.10 -2.40
N LYS A 46 8.62 -17.48 -1.27
CA LYS A 46 8.15 -17.89 0.05
C LYS A 46 6.82 -17.24 0.45
N HIS A 47 6.25 -16.39 -0.41
CA HIS A 47 5.05 -15.61 -0.13
C HIS A 47 5.15 -14.83 1.20
N ILE A 48 6.30 -14.21 1.45
CA ILE A 48 6.50 -13.34 2.62
C ILE A 48 5.98 -11.96 2.25
N ALA A 49 4.97 -11.49 2.96
CA ALA A 49 4.34 -10.21 2.65
C ALA A 49 5.14 -9.02 3.17
N VAL A 50 5.16 -7.93 2.42
CA VAL A 50 5.73 -6.65 2.85
C VAL A 50 4.61 -5.75 3.35
N GLU A 51 4.69 -5.34 4.61
CA GLU A 51 3.79 -4.34 5.20
C GLU A 51 4.32 -2.94 4.86
N VAL A 52 3.52 -2.14 4.18
CA VAL A 52 3.92 -0.82 3.68
C VAL A 52 3.07 0.25 4.35
N ASN A 53 3.73 1.28 4.88
CA ASN A 53 3.11 2.39 5.61
C ASN A 53 3.50 3.73 4.94
N PRO A 54 2.80 4.16 3.87
CA PRO A 54 3.23 5.27 3.01
C PRO A 54 3.43 6.59 3.76
N ILE A 55 2.48 6.95 4.63
CA ILE A 55 2.55 8.21 5.37
C ILE A 55 3.70 8.17 6.37
N SER A 56 3.84 7.08 7.14
CA SER A 56 5.00 6.88 8.02
C SER A 56 6.32 6.99 7.26
N ASN A 57 6.43 6.33 6.11
CA ASN A 57 7.65 6.38 5.29
C ASN A 57 7.98 7.77 4.77
N LYS A 58 6.96 8.60 4.50
CA LYS A 58 7.13 10.01 4.15
C LYS A 58 7.57 10.85 5.34
N MET A 59 6.84 10.75 6.45
CA MET A 59 7.05 11.58 7.65
C MET A 59 8.39 11.31 8.32
N LEU A 60 8.85 10.05 8.30
CA LEU A 60 10.16 9.65 8.84
C LEU A 60 11.32 9.84 7.83
N GLY A 61 11.03 10.34 6.63
CA GLY A 61 12.04 10.67 5.63
C GLY A 61 12.67 9.47 4.91
N TYR A 62 12.05 8.28 4.96
CA TYR A 62 12.51 7.12 4.18
C TYR A 62 12.19 7.25 2.69
N VAL A 63 11.07 7.88 2.36
CA VAL A 63 10.63 8.12 0.98
C VAL A 63 10.10 9.55 0.87
N ALA A 64 10.93 10.45 0.35
CA ALA A 64 10.59 11.87 0.20
C ALA A 64 9.44 12.09 -0.80
N ASP A 65 9.43 11.33 -1.89
CA ASP A 65 8.40 11.39 -2.92
C ASP A 65 7.76 10.01 -3.08
N GLN A 66 6.48 9.90 -2.74
CA GLN A 66 5.73 8.64 -2.74
C GLN A 66 5.58 8.03 -4.14
N ARG A 67 5.81 8.79 -5.22
CA ARG A 67 5.86 8.25 -6.58
C ARG A 67 7.06 7.32 -6.80
N HIS A 68 8.10 7.45 -5.98
CA HIS A 68 9.29 6.59 -5.99
C HIS A 68 9.24 5.48 -4.92
N HIS A 69 8.09 5.28 -4.28
CA HIS A 69 7.97 4.29 -3.22
C HIS A 69 8.19 2.86 -3.75
N PRO A 70 9.02 2.01 -3.11
CA PRO A 70 9.38 0.67 -3.63
C PRO A 70 8.21 -0.34 -3.68
N ALA A 71 7.11 -0.03 -2.98
CA ALA A 71 5.92 -0.88 -2.94
C ALA A 71 5.35 -1.21 -4.32
N ILE A 72 5.40 -0.28 -5.28
CA ILE A 72 4.93 -0.56 -6.63
C ILE A 72 5.79 -1.63 -7.31
N THR A 73 7.11 -1.61 -7.09
CA THR A 73 8.03 -2.63 -7.60
C THR A 73 7.69 -3.99 -7.00
N TYR A 74 7.43 -4.06 -5.69
CA TYR A 74 7.01 -5.32 -5.04
C TYR A 74 5.71 -5.86 -5.64
N LEU A 75 4.69 -5.02 -5.77
CA LEU A 75 3.41 -5.39 -6.36
C LEU A 75 3.58 -5.93 -7.78
N ARG A 76 4.33 -5.23 -8.64
CA ARG A 76 4.54 -5.64 -10.03
C ARG A 76 5.48 -6.85 -10.17
N TYR A 77 6.35 -7.09 -9.19
CA TYR A 77 7.19 -8.29 -9.10
C TYR A 77 6.44 -9.50 -8.52
N GLY A 78 5.19 -9.34 -8.09
CA GLY A 78 4.38 -10.42 -7.50
C GLY A 78 4.73 -10.75 -6.05
N ILE A 79 5.43 -9.84 -5.36
CA ILE A 79 5.62 -9.92 -3.90
C ILE A 79 4.32 -9.44 -3.24
N PRO A 80 3.77 -10.17 -2.25
CA PRO A 80 2.56 -9.74 -1.58
C PRO A 80 2.81 -8.44 -0.80
N VAL A 81 1.97 -7.43 -1.03
CA VAL A 81 2.00 -6.17 -0.29
C VAL A 81 0.74 -6.02 0.52
N ILE A 82 0.90 -5.54 1.75
CA ILE A 82 -0.18 -5.18 2.68
C ILE A 82 0.00 -3.70 3.00
N LEU A 83 -1.07 -2.92 2.88
CA LEU A 83 -1.05 -1.52 3.27
C LEU A 83 -1.37 -1.39 4.78
N GLY A 84 -0.69 -0.49 5.47
CA GLY A 84 -0.92 -0.12 6.87
C GLY A 84 -0.73 1.38 7.11
N SER A 85 -1.09 1.84 8.31
CA SER A 85 -0.96 3.24 8.75
C SER A 85 0.20 3.50 9.71
N ASP A 86 0.81 2.44 10.24
CA ASP A 86 1.79 2.52 11.34
C ASP A 86 1.17 3.22 12.56
N ASP A 87 1.69 4.39 12.94
CA ASP A 87 1.25 5.22 14.08
C ASP A 87 0.49 6.49 13.63
N PRO A 88 -0.74 6.40 13.10
CA PRO A 88 -1.45 7.53 12.50
C PRO A 88 -1.57 8.73 13.47
N GLY A 89 -1.85 8.47 14.75
CA GLY A 89 -1.97 9.50 15.78
C GLY A 89 -0.68 10.32 15.99
N THR A 90 0.49 9.70 15.83
CA THR A 90 1.79 10.38 15.90
C THR A 90 2.01 11.32 14.72
N PHE A 91 1.45 10.99 13.55
CA PHE A 91 1.55 11.76 12.33
C PHE A 91 0.41 12.78 12.14
N GLY A 92 -0.48 12.91 13.13
CA GLY A 92 -1.54 13.93 13.15
C GLY A 92 -2.77 13.61 12.31
N TYR A 93 -3.04 12.32 12.01
CA TYR A 93 -4.28 11.88 11.38
C TYR A 93 -4.84 10.64 12.10
N ASN A 94 -6.14 10.35 11.95
CA ASN A 94 -6.76 9.23 12.67
C ASN A 94 -7.33 8.15 11.74
N GLU A 95 -7.53 8.48 10.47
CA GLU A 95 -8.19 7.62 9.49
C GLU A 95 -7.19 6.89 8.61
N PHE A 96 -7.25 5.55 8.62
CA PHE A 96 -6.43 4.72 7.72
C PHE A 96 -6.67 5.00 6.23
N THR A 97 -7.81 5.62 5.87
CA THR A 97 -8.13 6.01 4.48
C THR A 97 -7.07 6.95 3.87
N VAL A 98 -6.33 7.70 4.69
CA VAL A 98 -5.28 8.62 4.22
C VAL A 98 -4.13 7.87 3.54
N ASP A 99 -3.66 6.75 4.11
CA ASP A 99 -2.63 5.90 3.47
C ASP A 99 -3.14 5.26 2.18
N TRP A 100 -4.41 4.84 2.15
CA TRP A 100 -5.04 4.32 0.94
C TRP A 100 -5.08 5.36 -0.17
N TYR A 101 -5.40 6.61 0.17
CA TYR A 101 -5.40 7.71 -0.79
C TYR A 101 -3.99 7.99 -1.32
N GLU A 102 -2.99 8.11 -0.43
CA GLU A 102 -1.61 8.38 -0.84
C GLU A 102 -1.07 7.27 -1.75
N ALA A 103 -1.28 6.00 -1.39
CA ALA A 103 -0.89 4.84 -2.19
C ALA A 103 -1.62 4.83 -3.55
N PHE A 104 -2.94 5.04 -3.55
CA PHE A 104 -3.74 5.03 -4.78
C PHE A 104 -3.27 6.09 -5.77
N MET A 105 -3.12 7.33 -5.29
CA MET A 105 -2.76 8.48 -6.12
C MET A 105 -1.29 8.42 -6.55
N SER A 106 -0.38 8.07 -5.65
CA SER A 106 1.07 8.15 -5.92
C SER A 106 1.60 6.96 -6.69
N TRP A 107 1.03 5.77 -6.50
CA TRP A 107 1.53 4.53 -7.14
C TRP A 107 0.78 4.15 -8.41
N GLY A 108 -0.18 4.99 -8.85
CA GLY A 108 -0.97 4.77 -10.06
C GLY A 108 -1.81 3.49 -9.97
N LEU A 109 -2.39 3.21 -8.78
CA LEU A 109 -3.16 2.00 -8.56
C LEU A 109 -4.51 2.07 -9.25
N THR A 110 -4.99 0.91 -9.67
CA THR A 110 -6.36 0.73 -10.17
C THR A 110 -7.28 0.23 -9.06
N LEU A 111 -8.59 0.26 -9.31
CA LEU A 111 -9.58 -0.36 -8.41
C LEU A 111 -9.32 -1.87 -8.20
N ALA A 112 -8.74 -2.55 -9.20
CA ALA A 112 -8.34 -3.95 -9.08
C ALA A 112 -7.13 -4.12 -8.16
N ASP A 113 -6.14 -3.22 -8.23
CA ASP A 113 -4.99 -3.23 -7.32
C ASP A 113 -5.45 -2.95 -5.87
N LEU A 114 -6.39 -2.02 -5.65
CA LEU A 114 -6.98 -1.77 -4.33
C LEU A 114 -7.67 -3.01 -3.76
N ARG A 115 -8.45 -3.70 -4.61
CA ARG A 115 -9.09 -4.97 -4.26
C ARG A 115 -8.04 -6.01 -3.83
N HIS A 116 -6.93 -6.09 -4.57
CA HIS A 116 -5.86 -7.04 -4.30
C HIS A 116 -5.14 -6.76 -2.99
N LEU A 117 -4.78 -5.50 -2.72
CA LEU A 117 -4.18 -5.07 -1.45
C LEU A 117 -5.07 -5.39 -0.24
N ALA A 118 -6.38 -5.15 -0.37
CA ALA A 118 -7.35 -5.43 0.69
C ALA A 118 -7.52 -6.95 0.92
N LEU A 119 -7.46 -7.77 -0.13
CA LEU A 119 -7.46 -9.22 0.03
C LEU A 119 -6.15 -9.73 0.66
N ASN A 120 -5.01 -9.13 0.32
CA ASN A 120 -3.72 -9.48 0.92
C ASN A 120 -3.72 -9.26 2.42
N SER A 121 -4.31 -8.16 2.93
CA SER A 121 -4.37 -7.93 4.38
C SER A 121 -5.09 -9.04 5.13
N LEU A 122 -6.11 -9.66 4.52
CA LEU A 122 -6.81 -10.82 5.08
C LEU A 122 -6.02 -12.13 4.88
N GLN A 123 -5.50 -12.36 3.68
CA GLN A 123 -4.79 -13.59 3.32
C GLN A 123 -3.52 -13.80 4.16
N TYR A 124 -2.79 -12.72 4.42
CA TYR A 124 -1.53 -12.73 5.17
C TYR A 124 -1.70 -12.32 6.64
N SER A 125 -2.95 -12.16 7.11
CA SER A 125 -3.24 -12.00 8.53
C SER A 125 -2.81 -13.23 9.35
N SER A 126 -2.78 -13.06 10.67
CA SER A 126 -2.49 -14.15 11.62
C SER A 126 -3.73 -15.00 11.97
N LEU A 127 -4.86 -14.80 11.29
CA LEU A 127 -6.06 -15.62 11.44
C LEU A 127 -5.79 -17.08 11.06
N SER A 128 -6.54 -18.01 11.65
CA SER A 128 -6.56 -19.40 11.22
C SER A 128 -7.14 -19.54 9.80
N SER A 129 -6.90 -20.68 9.14
CA SER A 129 -7.36 -20.92 7.78
C SER A 129 -8.88 -20.80 7.62
N SER A 130 -9.65 -21.28 8.60
CA SER A 130 -11.12 -21.17 8.60
C SER A 130 -11.59 -19.72 8.78
N GLU A 131 -10.98 -18.98 9.71
CA GLU A 131 -11.28 -17.56 9.93
C GLU A 131 -10.95 -16.71 8.70
N LYS A 132 -9.85 -17.00 8.01
CA LYS A 132 -9.51 -16.33 6.73
C LYS A 132 -10.58 -16.53 5.68
N ILE A 133 -11.07 -17.75 5.51
CA ILE A 133 -12.16 -18.05 4.56
C ILE A 133 -13.40 -17.23 4.89
N ILE A 134 -13.80 -17.20 6.16
CA ILE A 134 -14.98 -16.44 6.63
C ILE A 134 -14.78 -14.93 6.40
N ALA A 135 -13.61 -14.40 6.77
CA ALA A 135 -13.29 -12.99 6.61
C ALA A 135 -13.30 -12.56 5.14
N ILE A 136 -12.68 -13.36 4.26
CA ILE A 136 -12.65 -13.12 2.81
C ILE A 136 -14.04 -13.20 2.20
N GLN A 137 -14.89 -14.14 2.63
CA GLN A 137 -16.28 -14.23 2.17
C GLN A 137 -17.09 -12.99 2.58
N LYS A 138 -17.00 -12.57 3.85
CA LYS A 138 -17.65 -11.35 4.35
C LYS A 138 -17.18 -10.12 3.59
N TRP A 139 -15.87 -9.99 3.40
CA TRP A 139 -15.29 -8.88 2.67
C TRP A 139 -15.73 -8.85 1.19
N ASN A 140 -15.76 -9.99 0.50
CA ASN A 140 -16.23 -10.05 -0.89
C ASN A 140 -17.69 -9.62 -1.04
N LYS A 141 -18.56 -9.88 -0.05
CA LYS A 141 -19.93 -9.38 -0.03
C LYS A 141 -19.94 -7.85 0.06
N LEU A 142 -19.24 -7.28 1.03
CA LEU A 142 -19.15 -5.82 1.22
C LEU A 142 -18.54 -5.12 0.00
N TYR A 143 -17.51 -5.71 -0.62
CA TYR A 143 -16.91 -5.18 -1.83
C TYR A 143 -17.89 -5.15 -3.00
N LYS A 144 -18.71 -6.19 -3.19
CA LYS A 144 -19.76 -6.19 -4.23
C LYS A 144 -20.78 -5.08 -4.01
N GLU A 145 -21.24 -4.88 -2.78
CA GLU A 145 -22.16 -3.81 -2.41
C GLU A 145 -21.54 -2.42 -2.68
N PHE A 146 -20.26 -2.24 -2.31
CA PHE A 146 -19.48 -1.05 -2.64
C PHE A 146 -19.45 -0.80 -4.16
N ILE A 147 -19.09 -1.79 -4.98
CA ILE A 147 -19.04 -1.64 -6.45
C ILE A 147 -20.39 -1.25 -7.04
N ILE A 148 -21.48 -1.88 -6.59
CA ILE A 148 -22.85 -1.55 -7.05
C ILE A 148 -23.19 -0.10 -6.71
N SER A 149 -22.94 0.31 -5.47
CA SER A 149 -23.19 1.66 -4.98
C SER A 149 -22.37 2.72 -5.74
N THR A 150 -21.06 2.49 -5.89
CA THR A 150 -20.15 3.39 -6.62
C THR A 150 -20.54 3.52 -8.08
N LYS A 151 -20.88 2.41 -8.76
CA LYS A 151 -21.37 2.44 -10.15
C LYS A 151 -22.65 3.27 -10.25
N GLY A 152 -23.62 3.04 -9.37
CA GLY A 152 -24.87 3.80 -9.34
C GLY A 152 -24.64 5.29 -9.19
N SER A 153 -23.74 5.69 -8.29
CA SER A 153 -23.39 7.09 -8.03
C SER A 153 -22.57 7.74 -9.16
N ALA A 154 -21.74 6.97 -9.85
CA ALA A 154 -20.96 7.45 -11.00
C ALA A 154 -21.86 7.65 -12.23
N CYS A 155 -22.77 6.70 -12.51
CA CYS A 155 -23.66 6.73 -13.67
C CYS A 155 -24.84 7.70 -13.52
N SER A 156 -25.20 8.10 -12.30
CA SER A 156 -26.29 9.06 -12.06
C SER A 156 -25.88 10.53 -12.30
N LYS A 157 -24.58 10.80 -12.49
CA LYS A 157 -24.08 12.16 -12.76
C LYS A 157 -24.01 12.40 -14.28
N PRO A 158 -24.71 13.40 -14.83
CA PRO A 158 -24.59 13.72 -16.25
C PRO A 158 -23.17 14.20 -16.57
N PHE A 159 -22.54 13.60 -17.59
CA PHE A 159 -21.16 13.89 -18.00
C PHE A 159 -20.92 15.39 -18.36
N LYS A 160 -21.98 16.12 -18.76
CA LYS A 160 -21.91 17.53 -19.18
C LYS A 160 -21.57 18.54 -18.08
N THR A 161 -21.78 18.24 -16.80
CA THR A 161 -21.57 19.22 -15.71
C THR A 161 -20.16 19.20 -15.09
N LEU A 162 -19.28 18.27 -15.48
CA LEU A 162 -17.93 18.17 -14.91
C LEU A 162 -16.86 18.91 -15.73
N CYS A 163 -17.07 19.10 -17.03
CA CYS A 163 -16.04 19.61 -17.95
C CYS A 163 -15.84 21.14 -17.88
N HIS A 164 -16.83 21.89 -17.41
CA HIS A 164 -16.75 23.37 -17.38
C HIS A 164 -15.88 23.94 -16.25
N LYS A 165 -15.47 23.16 -15.24
CA LYS A 165 -14.65 23.65 -14.12
C LYS A 165 -13.15 23.36 -14.25
N PHE A 166 -12.73 22.53 -15.21
CA PHE A 166 -11.30 22.20 -15.37
C PHE A 166 -10.51 23.31 -16.07
N SER A 167 -11.16 24.09 -16.95
CA SER A 167 -10.51 25.24 -17.62
C SER A 167 -10.28 26.44 -16.71
N GLU A 168 -11.15 26.67 -15.72
CA GLU A 168 -11.01 27.82 -14.80
C GLU A 168 -9.88 27.64 -13.77
N PHE A 169 -9.49 26.40 -13.46
CA PHE A 169 -8.45 26.12 -12.47
C PHE A 169 -7.02 26.43 -12.99
N PHE A 170 -6.78 26.34 -14.30
CA PHE A 170 -5.48 26.60 -14.91
C PHE A 170 -5.29 28.04 -15.42
N HIS A 171 -6.33 28.87 -15.43
CA HIS A 171 -6.23 30.28 -15.88
C HIS A 171 -6.02 31.30 -14.74
N LYS A 172 -5.95 30.87 -13.47
CA LYS A 172 -5.73 31.77 -12.32
C LYS A 172 -4.28 31.83 -11.79
N LYS A 173 -3.29 31.28 -12.50
CA LYS A 173 -1.86 31.45 -12.17
C LYS A 173 -1.01 31.82 -13.39
N VAL A 174 -1.33 32.94 -14.04
CA VAL A 174 -0.34 33.76 -14.76
C VAL A 174 -0.78 35.23 -14.61
N LYS A 175 -0.38 35.85 -13.50
CA LYS A 175 -0.15 37.29 -13.36
C LYS A 175 0.96 37.47 -12.34
#